data_AF-A0A5N6JFQ8-F1
#
_entry.id   AF-A0A5N6JFQ8-F1
#
_cell.length_a   1.000
_cell.length_b   1.000
_cell.length_c   1.000
_cell.angle_alpha   90.00
_cell.angle_beta   90.00
_cell.angle_gamma   90.00
#
_symmetry.space_group_name_H-M   'P 1'
#
loop_
_entity.id
_entity.type
_entity.pdbx_description
1 polymer ?
#
loop_
_entity_poly.entity_id
_entity_poly.type
_entity_poly.pdbx_seq_one_letter_code
_entity_poly.pdbx_strand_id
1 'polypeptide(L)' 'MCVTNRIDVHHHFVPDFYREALQSSGGDPSGWFIPDWTPELDAKVNTQFGITTSILSLTAPGACIIKGIPFGCSGCICC' A
#
# COMPACT_ATOMS: atom_id res chain seq x y z
N MET A 1 7.14 23.37 -22.39
CA MET A 1 7.39 22.92 -21.01
C MET A 1 8.09 21.57 -21.11
N CYS A 2 9.24 21.38 -20.45
CA CYS A 2 9.90 20.07 -20.44
C CYS A 2 9.05 19.13 -19.58
N VAL A 3 8.57 18.03 -20.16
CA VAL A 3 7.85 16.99 -19.41
C VAL A 3 8.88 16.26 -18.56
N THR A 4 8.80 16.43 -17.25
CA THR A 4 9.61 15.68 -16.29
C THR A 4 9.04 14.27 -16.15
N ASN A 5 9.80 13.25 -16.53
CA ASN A 5 9.42 11.85 -16.35
C ASN A 5 9.65 11.42 -14.89
N ARG A 6 8.85 11.96 -13.97
CA ARG A 6 8.96 11.62 -12.55
C ARG A 6 8.47 10.19 -12.34
N ILE A 7 9.30 9.39 -11.70
CA ILE A 7 8.98 8.01 -11.31
C ILE A 7 8.86 7.97 -9.79
N ASP A 8 7.74 7.49 -9.29
CA ASP A 8 7.53 7.17 -7.88
C ASP A 8 7.81 5.69 -7.66
N VAL A 9 8.76 5.40 -6.76
CA VAL A 9 9.21 4.03 -6.47
C VAL A 9 8.73 3.55 -5.10
N HIS A 10 8.03 4.40 -4.33
CA HIS A 10 7.59 4.12 -2.98
C HIS A 10 6.13 4.55 -2.84
N HIS A 11 5.25 3.86 -3.59
CA HIS A 11 3.83 4.14 -3.60
C HIS A 11 3.06 2.95 -3.05
N HIS A 12 2.44 3.11 -1.88
CA HIS A 12 1.66 2.02 -1.28
C HIS A 12 0.25 1.95 -1.85
N PHE A 13 -0.23 0.73 -2.06
CA PHE A 13 -1.62 0.48 -2.45
C PHE A 13 -2.29 -0.54 -1.51
N VAL A 14 -3.63 -0.49 -1.47
CA VAL A 14 -4.46 -1.35 -0.63
C VAL A 14 -5.62 -1.90 -1.47
N PRO A 15 -5.45 -3.08 -2.10
CA PRO A 15 -6.54 -3.69 -2.85
C PRO A 15 -7.62 -4.24 -1.91
N ASP A 16 -8.86 -4.34 -2.39
CA ASP A 16 -10.03 -4.68 -1.55
C ASP A 16 -9.88 -5.99 -0.78
N PHE A 17 -9.40 -7.05 -1.43
CA PHE A 17 -9.16 -8.33 -0.76
C PHE A 17 -8.16 -8.22 0.40
N TYR A 18 -7.18 -7.31 0.29
CA TYR A 18 -6.18 -7.10 1.31
C TYR A 18 -6.69 -6.18 2.43
N ARG A 19 -7.55 -5.20 2.11
CA ARG A 19 -8.30 -4.44 3.12
C ARG A 19 -9.11 -5.38 4.01
N GLU A 20 -9.84 -6.32 3.43
CA GLU A 20 -10.61 -7.30 4.18
C GLU A 20 -9.72 -8.19 5.06
N ALA A 21 -8.59 -8.66 4.53
CA ALA A 21 -7.59 -9.44 5.28
C ALA A 21 -6.98 -8.63 6.44
N LEU A 22 -6.66 -7.35 6.23
CA LEU A 22 -6.19 -6.43 7.26
C LEU A 22 -7.24 -6.27 8.37
N GLN A 23 -8.47 -5.94 8.00
CA GLN A 23 -9.57 -5.73 8.96
C GLN A 23 -9.84 -6.98 9.80
N SER A 24 -9.94 -8.15 9.15
CA SER A 24 -10.13 -9.44 9.84
C SER A 24 -8.94 -9.84 10.74
N SER A 25 -7.74 -9.36 10.41
CA SER A 25 -6.52 -9.59 11.22
C SER A 25 -6.31 -8.56 12.34
N GLY A 26 -7.26 -7.64 12.53
CA GLY A 26 -7.25 -6.64 13.61
C GLY A 26 -6.76 -5.26 13.23
N GLY A 27 -6.71 -4.95 11.93
CA GLY A 27 -6.35 -3.64 11.39
C GLY A 27 -4.86 -3.47 11.10
N ASP A 28 -4.49 -2.26 10.69
CA ASP A 28 -3.10 -1.88 10.43
C ASP A 28 -2.31 -1.87 11.76
N PRO A 29 -1.20 -2.61 11.88
CA PRO A 29 -0.40 -2.68 13.09
C PRO A 29 0.26 -1.35 13.50
N SER A 30 0.38 -0.38 12.57
CA SER A 30 0.87 0.97 12.86
C SER A 30 -0.18 1.88 13.51
N GLY A 31 -1.45 1.46 13.53
CA GLY A 31 -2.57 2.27 14.03
C GLY A 31 -3.08 3.31 13.03
N TRP A 32 -2.58 3.33 11.79
CA TRP A 32 -3.12 4.17 10.72
C TRP A 32 -4.50 3.69 10.25
N PHE A 33 -5.30 4.64 9.74
CA PHE A 33 -6.54 4.28 9.06
C PHE A 33 -6.21 3.56 7.75
N ILE A 34 -7.01 2.56 7.39
CA ILE A 34 -6.84 1.85 6.12
C ILE A 34 -7.49 2.69 5.02
N PRO A 35 -6.72 3.27 4.07
CA PRO A 35 -7.27 4.20 3.07
C PRO A 35 -8.19 3.48 2.11
N ASP A 36 -9.25 4.12 1.64
CA ASP A 36 -10.15 3.59 0.59
C ASP A 36 -9.49 3.73 -0.81
N TRP A 37 -8.34 3.07 -0.97
CA TRP A 37 -7.54 3.16 -2.20
C TRP A 37 -8.31 2.61 -3.39
N THR A 38 -8.29 3.37 -4.49
CA THR A 38 -8.78 2.96 -5.81
C THR A 38 -7.78 3.40 -6.88
N PRO A 39 -7.71 2.71 -8.03
CA PRO A 39 -6.86 3.14 -9.15
C PRO A 39 -7.16 4.57 -9.61
N GLU A 40 -8.41 5.03 -9.49
CA GLU A 40 -8.82 6.39 -9.86
C GLU A 40 -8.30 7.44 -8.89
N LEU A 41 -8.24 7.14 -7.58
CA LEU A 41 -7.61 8.01 -6.59
C LEU A 41 -6.09 8.06 -6.78
N ASP A 42 -5.46 6.92 -7.05
CA ASP A 42 -4.03 6.83 -7.39
C ASP A 42 -3.68 7.70 -8.61
N ALA A 43 -4.46 7.58 -9.69
CA ALA A 43 -4.27 8.38 -10.91
C ALA A 43 -4.41 9.90 -10.66
N LYS A 44 -5.32 10.31 -9.76
CA LYS A 44 -5.45 11.72 -9.36
C LYS A 44 -4.21 12.22 -8.61
N VAL A 45 -3.66 11.42 -7.69
CA VAL A 45 -2.41 11.71 -6.99
C VAL A 45 -1.25 11.83 -7.99
N ASN A 46 -1.12 10.87 -8.91
CA ASN A 46 -0.07 10.90 -9.93
C ASN A 46 -0.16 12.15 -10.81
N THR A 47 -1.37 12.52 -11.24
CA THR A 47 -1.62 13.76 -12.00
C THR A 47 -1.24 15.00 -11.20
N GLN A 48 -1.65 15.08 -9.93
CA GLN A 48 -1.38 16.22 -9.06
C GLN A 48 0.11 16.46 -8.84
N PHE A 49 0.91 15.39 -8.73
CA PHE A 49 2.35 15.48 -8.45
C PHE A 49 3.25 15.32 -9.69
N GLY A 50 2.65 15.25 -10.89
CA GLY A 50 3.36 15.08 -12.15
C GLY A 50 4.12 13.76 -12.24
N ILE A 51 3.62 12.70 -11.59
CA ILE A 51 4.20 11.36 -11.62
C ILE A 51 3.73 10.65 -12.89
N THR A 52 4.68 10.20 -13.69
CA THR A 52 4.41 9.50 -14.96
C THR A 52 4.36 7.99 -14.81
N THR A 53 5.08 7.46 -13.81
CA THR A 53 5.14 6.03 -13.51
C THR A 53 5.20 5.84 -12.01
N SER A 54 4.35 4.97 -11.47
CA SER A 54 4.38 4.56 -10.07
C SER A 54 4.66 3.05 -9.98
N ILE A 55 5.64 2.67 -9.17
CA ILE A 55 5.91 1.27 -8.82
C ILE A 55 5.19 1.01 -7.49
N LEU A 56 4.12 0.22 -7.57
CA LEU A 56 3.25 -0.04 -6.43
C LEU A 56 3.82 -1.12 -5.53
N SER A 57 3.76 -0.89 -4.21
CA SER A 57 4.13 -1.86 -3.17
C SER A 57 2.95 -2.07 -2.24
N LEU A 58 2.64 -3.32 -1.88
CA LEU A 58 1.56 -3.61 -0.95
C LEU A 58 1.87 -2.96 0.41
N THR A 59 0.89 -2.32 1.04
CA THR A 59 1.10 -1.66 2.34
C THR A 59 1.51 -2.66 3.44
N ALA A 60 2.19 -2.15 4.47
CA ALA A 60 2.50 -2.92 5.68
C ALA A 60 1.21 -3.53 6.29
N PRO A 61 1.30 -4.73 6.91
CA PRO A 61 2.48 -5.56 7.16
C PRO A 61 2.86 -6.52 6.02
N GLY A 62 2.30 -6.36 4.82
CA GLY A 62 2.54 -7.22 3.67
C GLY A 62 1.93 -8.62 3.80
N ALA A 63 2.56 -9.60 3.14
CA ALA A 63 2.00 -10.94 2.96
C ALA A 63 1.71 -11.69 4.29
N CYS A 64 2.36 -11.31 5.38
CA CYS A 64 2.27 -11.99 6.67
C CYS A 64 1.21 -11.35 7.59
N ILE A 65 0.09 -10.90 7.02
CA ILE A 65 -1.01 -10.26 7.75
C ILE A 65 -1.82 -11.24 8.61
N ILE A 66 -1.93 -12.50 8.18
CA ILE A 66 -2.71 -13.53 8.89
C ILE A 66 -1.95 -13.95 10.15
N LYS A 67 -2.61 -13.82 11.31
CA LYS A 67 -2.06 -14.22 12.61
C LYS A 67 -2.22 -15.73 12.84
N GLY A 68 -1.34 -16.32 13.66
CA GLY A 68 -1.46 -17.71 14.13
C GLY A 68 -0.99 -18.79 13.16
N ILE A 69 -0.31 -18.42 12.08
CA ILE A 69 0.32 -19.38 11.15
C ILE A 69 1.66 -19.91 11.72
N PRO A 70 1.99 -21.21 11.54
CA PRO A 70 3.18 -21.86 12.13
C PRO A 70 4.52 -21.23 11.71
N PHE A 71 4.53 -20.45 10.63
CA PHE A 71 5.69 -19.73 10.10
C PHE A 71 5.44 -18.22 10.05
N GLY A 72 4.82 -17.66 11.10
CA GLY A 72 4.56 -16.22 11.19
C GLY A 72 5.83 -15.41 10.94
N CYS A 73 5.75 -14.41 10.07
CA CYS A 73 6.87 -13.52 9.80
C CYS A 73 7.04 -12.56 10.98
N SER A 74 7.88 -12.94 11.92
CA SER A 74 8.36 -12.08 12.99
C SER A 74 9.24 -10.98 12.40
N GLY A 75 8.65 -9.90 11.88
CA GLY A 75 9.38 -8.70 11.48
C GLY A 75 9.32 -8.31 10.01
N CYS A 76 8.14 -8.37 9.36
CA CYS A 76 7.95 -7.59 8.14
C CYS A 76 8.11 -6.10 8.48
N ILE A 77 9.25 -5.54 8.06
CA ILE A 77 9.66 -4.16 8.27
C ILE A 77 8.58 -3.22 7.72
N CYS A 78 8.03 -2.39 8.61
CA CYS A 78 7.43 -1.12 8.22
C CYS A 78 8.51 -0.26 7.57
N CYS A 79 8.36 0.04 6.30
CA CYS A 79 8.83 1.30 5.73
C CYS A 79 7.62 2.23 5.63
#